data_AF-A0A832JVG6-F1
#
_entry.id   AF-A0A832JVG6-F1
#
_cell.length_a   1.000
_cell.length_b   1.000
_cell.length_c   1.000
_cell.angle_alpha   90.00
_cell.angle_beta   90.00
_cell.angle_gamma   90.00
#
_symmetry.space_group_name_H-M   'P 1'
#
loop_
_entity.id
_entity.type
_entity.pdbx_description
1 polymer ?
#
loop_
_entity_poly.entity_id
_entity_poly.type
_entity_poly.pdbx_seq_one_letter_code
_entity_poly.pdbx_strand_id
1 'polypeptide(L)' 'MPRTVFEKIWDEHALAKRGEDEYLLYVDRHLTHEVTSPIAFEGLRQKNRSVRRP' A
#
# COMPACT_ATOMS: atom_id res chain seq x y z
N MET A 1 15.18 13.92 18.74
CA MET A 1 16.31 13.72 17.81
C MET A 1 15.91 14.23 16.44
N PRO A 2 16.83 14.78 15.62
CA PRO A 2 16.51 15.15 14.25
C PRO A 2 16.05 13.90 13.48
N ARG A 3 14.95 14.03 12.73
CA ARG A 3 14.39 12.95 11.92
C ARG A 3 14.87 13.03 10.47
N THR A 4 15.20 11.89 9.88
CA THR A 4 15.48 11.74 8.46
C THR A 4 14.22 12.00 7.62
N VAL A 5 14.38 12.23 6.31
CA VAL A 5 13.24 12.33 5.38
C VAL A 5 12.45 11.02 5.33
N PHE A 6 13.14 9.88 5.39
CA PHE A 6 12.51 8.57 5.41
C PHE A 6 11.60 8.41 6.64
N GLU A 7 12.08 8.73 7.84
CA GLU A 7 11.30 8.62 9.07
C GLU A 7 10.05 9.50 9.02
N LYS A 8 10.16 10.72 8.50
CA LYS A 8 9.01 11.62 8.33
C LYS A 8 7.95 11.01 7.41
N ILE A 9 8.35 10.51 6.25
CA ILE A 9 7.42 9.87 5.31
C ILE A 9 6.81 8.62 5.95
N TRP A 10 7.61 7.79 6.60
CA TRP A 10 7.13 6.58 7.26
C TRP A 10 6.07 6.87 8.33
N ASP A 11 6.35 7.84 9.20
CA ASP A 11 5.43 8.27 10.28
C ASP A 11 4.10 8.79 9.73
N GLU A 12 4.08 9.39 8.54
CA GLU A 12 2.86 9.87 7.88
C GLU A 12 1.99 8.73 7.28
N HIS A 13 2.57 7.58 6.96
CA HIS A 13 1.90 6.50 6.22
C HIS A 13 1.65 5.23 7.04
N ALA A 14 2.35 5.06 8.17
CA ALA A 14 2.14 3.95 9.11
C ALA A 14 0.92 4.22 10.01
N LEU A 15 -0.23 3.64 9.64
CA LEU A 15 -1.51 3.86 10.34
C LEU A 15 -1.58 3.12 11.67
N ALA A 16 -0.96 1.95 11.78
CA ALA A 16 -0.93 1.16 13.00
C ALA A 16 0.27 0.23 13.03
N LYS A 17 0.77 -0.06 14.23
CA LYS A 17 1.73 -1.13 14.48
C LYS A 17 0.99 -2.36 14.99
N ARG A 18 1.29 -3.55 14.44
CA ARG A 18 0.72 -4.84 14.82
C ARG A 18 1.86 -5.75 15.28
N GLY A 19 2.04 -5.93 16.58
CA GLY A 19 3.17 -6.70 17.10
C GLY A 19 4.52 -5.98 16.95
N GLU A 20 5.63 -6.72 16.94
CA GLU A 20 6.96 -6.12 16.99
C GLU A 20 7.40 -5.55 15.63
N ASP A 21 7.11 -6.25 14.52
CA ASP A 21 7.67 -5.96 13.19
C ASP A 21 6.64 -5.85 12.05
N GLU A 22 5.33 -5.81 12.35
CA GLU A 22 4.29 -5.61 11.34
C GLU A 22 3.65 -4.23 11.47
N TYR A 23 3.47 -3.55 10.34
CA TYR A 23 2.82 -2.25 10.26
C TYR A 23 1.70 -2.27 9.21
N LEU A 24 0.58 -1.62 9.55
CA LEU A 24 -0.46 -1.30 8.60
C LEU A 24 -0.06 -0.01 7.87
N LEU A 25 0.34 -0.14 6.61
CA LEU A 25 0.69 1.00 5.76
C LEU A 25 -0.48 1.40 4.86
N TYR A 26 -0.67 2.71 4.69
CA TYR A 26 -1.50 3.24 3.62
C TYR A 26 -0.67 3.40 2.34
N VAL A 27 -1.23 2.97 1.20
CA VAL A 27 -0.59 3.11 -0.12
C VAL A 27 -1.39 4.10 -0.96
N ASP A 28 -0.79 5.26 -1.24
CA ASP A 28 -1.45 6.37 -1.93
C ASP A 28 -1.63 6.15 -3.42
N ARG A 29 -0.71 5.40 -4.04
CA ARG A 29 -0.68 5.20 -5.49
C ARG A 29 -0.25 3.78 -5.83
N HIS A 30 -0.98 3.18 -6.75
CA HIS A 30 -0.64 1.90 -7.36
C HIS A 30 -0.17 2.16 -8.78
N LEU A 31 1.04 1.71 -9.10
CA LEU A 31 1.58 1.73 -10.46
C LEU A 31 1.67 0.28 -10.93
N THR A 32 1.12 0.00 -12.10
CA THR A 32 1.08 -1.35 -12.67
C THR A 32 1.68 -1.37 -14.07
N HIS A 33 2.09 -2.54 -14.54
CA HIS A 33 2.63 -2.74 -15.88
C HIS A 33 1.87 -3.84 -16.61
N GLU A 34 2.00 -3.91 -17.94
CA GLU A 34 1.16 -4.74 -18.81
C GLU A 34 1.16 -6.24 -18.45
N VAL A 35 2.26 -6.76 -17.91
CA VAL A 35 2.40 -8.19 -17.59
C VAL A 35 1.69 -8.56 -16.28
N THR A 36 1.78 -7.75 -15.22
CA THR A 36 1.12 -8.08 -13.94
C THR A 36 -0.27 -7.47 -13.77
N SER A 37 -0.63 -6.45 -14.56
CA SER A 37 -1.94 -5.78 -14.45
C SER A 37 -3.10 -6.78 -14.59
N PRO A 38 -3.15 -7.65 -15.62
CA PRO A 38 -4.27 -8.58 -15.79
C PRO A 38 -4.49 -9.47 -14.56
N ILE A 39 -3.40 -9.98 -13.97
CA ILE A 39 -3.43 -10.85 -12.79
C ILE A 39 -3.95 -10.09 -11.56
N ALA A 40 -3.49 -8.86 -11.34
CA ALA A 40 -3.94 -8.04 -10.22
C ALA A 40 -5.43 -7.70 -10.31
N PHE A 41 -5.91 -7.31 -11.50
CA PHE A 41 -7.32 -6.99 -11.73
C PHE A 41 -8.23 -8.23 -11.67
N GLU A 42 -7.74 -9.40 -12.10
CA GLU A 42 -8.47 -10.66 -11.93
C GLU A 42 -8.66 -11.01 -10.45
N GLY A 43 -7.61 -10.85 -9.64
CA GLY A 43 -7.71 -11.04 -8.20
C GLY A 43 -8.71 -10.10 -7.52
N LEU A 44 -8.87 -8.87 -8.02
CA LEU A 44 -9.91 -7.94 -7.56
C LEU A 44 -11.32 -8.44 -7.92
N ARG A 45 -11.53 -8.87 -9.18
CA ARG A 45 -12.82 -9.41 -9.65
C ARG A 45 -13.26 -10.64 -8.86
N GLN A 46 -12.36 -11.60 -8.65
CA GLN A 46 -12.65 -12.82 -7.88
C GLN A 46 -13.06 -12.54 -6.44
N LYS A 47 -12.49 -11.48 -5.84
CA LYS A 47 -12.83 -11.03 -4.49
C LYS A 47 -14.02 -10.05 -4.45
N ASN A 48 -14.67 -9.82 -5.59
CA ASN A 48 -15.72 -8.82 -5.77
C ASN A 48 -15.34 -7.43 -5.25
N ARG A 49 -14.12 -6.97 -5.59
CA ARG A 49 -13.58 -5.66 -5.19
C ARG A 49 -13.38 -4.77 -6.41
N SER A 50 -13.63 -3.47 -6.23
CA SER A 50 -13.27 -2.43 -7.19
C SER A 50 -11.92 -1.78 -6.85
N VAL A 51 -11.31 -1.11 -7.83
CA VAL A 51 -10.18 -0.21 -7.56
C VAL A 51 -10.68 0.95 -6.70
N ARG A 52 -10.00 1.19 -5.57
CA ARG A 52 -10.41 2.23 -4.62
C ARG A 52 -10.20 3.65 -5.15
N ARG A 53 -9.12 3.88 -5.92
CA ARG A 53 -8.75 5.16 -6.54
C ARG A 53 -8.21 4.92 -7.96
N PRO A 54 -9.08 4.83 -8.98
CA PRO A 54 -8.69 4.59 -10.36
C PRO A 54 -7.99 5.81 -10.98
#